data_AF-A0A354Q8Y0-F1
#
_entry.id   AF-A0A354Q8Y0-F1
#
_cell.length_a   1.000
_cell.length_b   1.000
_cell.length_c   1.000
_cell.angle_alpha   90.00
_cell.angle_beta   90.00
_cell.angle_gamma   90.00
#
_symmetry.space_group_name_H-M   'P 1'
#
loop_
_entity.id
_entity.type
_entity.pdbx_description
1 polymer ?
#
loop_
_entity_poly.entity_id
_entity_poly.type
_entity_poly.pdbx_seq_one_letter_code
_entity_poly.pdbx_strand_id
1 'polypeptide(L)'
;MGTVFKVQEAPTVNVTGTGDSFPVHRIYCVGQNYANHVREMGANPEREAPFFFSKPADAVCPEGTQLPYPMATANLHHEVELIVAVGKNGTNI
;
A
#
# COMPACT_ATOMS: atom_id res chain seq x y z
N MET A 1 -4.34 -27.32 -18.25
CA MET A 1 -3.59 -27.49 -16.98
C MET A 1 -4.44 -26.91 -15.86
N GLY A 2 -4.81 -27.71 -14.87
CA GLY A 2 -5.54 -27.24 -13.68
C GLY A 2 -4.56 -26.86 -12.56
N THR A 3 -5.02 -26.09 -11.59
CA THR A 3 -4.27 -25.82 -10.35
C THR A 3 -4.55 -26.92 -9.33
N VAL A 4 -3.58 -27.25 -8.48
CA VAL A 4 -3.76 -28.27 -7.42
C VAL A 4 -4.60 -27.79 -6.25
N PHE A 5 -4.82 -26.47 -6.15
CA PHE A 5 -5.71 -25.79 -5.22
C PHE A 5 -6.48 -24.67 -5.93
N LYS A 6 -7.59 -24.22 -5.34
CA LYS A 6 -8.32 -23.05 -5.84
C LYS A 6 -7.40 -21.83 -5.83
N VAL A 7 -7.33 -21.11 -6.95
CA VAL A 7 -6.60 -19.83 -7.02
C VAL A 7 -7.34 -18.79 -6.19
N GLN A 8 -6.61 -18.10 -5.33
CA GLN A 8 -7.16 -16.97 -4.58
C GLN A 8 -7.45 -15.83 -5.56
N GLU A 9 -8.64 -15.27 -5.46
CA GLU A 9 -9.03 -14.11 -6.27
C GLU A 9 -8.16 -12.91 -5.91
N ALA A 10 -7.82 -12.11 -6.93
CA ALA A 10 -7.05 -10.90 -6.70
C ALA A 10 -7.84 -9.94 -5.82
N PRO A 11 -7.24 -9.35 -4.78
CA PRO A 11 -7.90 -8.33 -3.98
C PRO A 11 -8.21 -7.11 -4.85
N THR A 12 -9.36 -6.48 -4.58
CA THR A 12 -9.85 -5.35 -5.38
C THR A 12 -10.20 -4.15 -4.50
N VAL A 13 -10.13 -2.94 -5.07
CA VAL A 13 -10.60 -1.70 -4.45
C VAL A 13 -11.76 -1.13 -5.26
N ASN A 14 -12.82 -0.67 -4.61
CA ASN A 14 -13.99 -0.09 -5.29
C ASN A 14 -13.64 1.22 -6.00
N VAL A 15 -14.19 1.44 -7.18
CA VAL A 15 -14.05 2.71 -7.90
C VAL A 15 -15.28 3.58 -7.64
N THR A 16 -15.10 4.64 -6.85
CA THR A 16 -16.19 5.54 -6.44
C THR A 16 -16.95 6.09 -7.65
N GLY A 17 -18.29 6.14 -7.54
CA GLY A 17 -19.17 6.62 -8.60
C GLY A 17 -19.41 5.62 -9.73
N THR A 18 -18.85 4.41 -9.63
CA THR A 18 -19.06 3.30 -10.56
C THR A 18 -19.48 2.03 -9.82
N GLY A 19 -19.88 1.00 -10.56
CA GLY A 19 -20.06 -0.36 -10.03
C GLY A 19 -18.81 -1.23 -10.17
N ASP A 20 -17.69 -0.65 -10.63
CA ASP A 20 -16.49 -1.38 -10.99
C ASP A 20 -15.49 -1.45 -9.83
N SER A 21 -14.55 -2.40 -9.94
CA SER A 21 -13.46 -2.56 -8.98
C SER A 21 -12.10 -2.61 -9.68
N PHE A 22 -11.08 -2.07 -9.03
CA PHE A 22 -9.70 -2.05 -9.49
C PHE A 22 -8.92 -3.25 -8.91
N PRO A 23 -8.41 -4.17 -9.74
CA PRO A 23 -7.65 -5.32 -9.25
C PRO A 23 -6.23 -4.91 -8.81
N VAL A 24 -5.89 -5.20 -7.56
CA VAL A 24 -4.58 -4.86 -6.98
C VAL A 24 -3.56 -5.93 -7.34
N HIS A 25 -2.45 -5.52 -7.98
CA HIS A 25 -1.37 -6.43 -8.35
C HIS A 25 -0.19 -6.37 -7.36
N ARG A 26 0.42 -5.20 -7.18
CA ARG A 26 1.54 -4.97 -6.23
C ARG A 26 1.34 -3.63 -5.55
N ILE A 27 1.79 -3.54 -4.30
CA ILE A 27 1.77 -2.30 -3.52
C ILE A 27 3.22 -1.88 -3.26
N TYR A 28 3.59 -0.72 -3.77
CA TYR A 28 4.88 -0.07 -3.52
C TYR A 28 4.64 1.18 -2.67
N CYS A 29 5.40 1.31 -1.60
CA CYS A 29 5.33 2.42 -0.65
C CYS A 29 6.65 3.20 -0.66
N VAL A 30 6.60 4.49 -0.33
CA VAL A 30 7.77 5.37 -0.34
C VAL A 30 8.05 5.88 1.07
N GLY A 31 9.16 5.43 1.65
CA GLY A 31 9.62 5.90 2.96
C GLY A 31 10.25 7.29 2.89
N GLN A 32 10.04 8.10 3.94
CA GLN A 32 10.64 9.43 4.11
C GLN A 32 10.33 10.44 2.98
N ASN A 33 9.13 10.35 2.38
CA ASN A 33 8.75 11.18 1.22
C ASN A 33 8.13 12.55 1.58
N TYR A 34 8.12 12.94 2.87
CA TYR A 34 7.61 14.23 3.36
C TYR A 34 8.61 14.86 4.34
N ALA A 35 9.22 15.99 3.96
CA ALA A 35 10.30 16.62 4.72
C ALA A 35 9.92 17.00 6.16
N ASN A 36 8.66 17.33 6.42
CA ASN A 36 8.18 17.66 7.77
C ASN A 36 8.07 16.42 8.67
N HIS A 37 7.68 15.27 8.12
CA HIS A 37 7.63 13.99 8.85
C HIS A 37 9.03 13.45 9.15
N VAL A 38 9.99 13.65 8.23
CA VAL A 38 11.41 13.29 8.45
C VAL A 38 12.00 14.06 9.64
N ARG A 39 11.68 15.36 9.76
CA ARG A 39 12.10 16.17 10.91
C ARG A 39 11.46 15.72 12.23
N GLU A 40 10.19 15.32 12.19
CA GLU A 40 9.45 14.80 13.35
C GLU A 40 10.04 13.49 13.88
N MET A 41 10.52 12.63 12.97
CA MET A 41 11.23 11.38 13.29
C MET A 41 12.68 11.59 13.76
N GLY A 42 13.13 12.85 13.93
CA GLY A 42 14.48 13.19 14.38
C GLY A 42 15.58 13.04 13.32
N ALA A 43 15.21 12.84 12.05
CA ALA A 43 16.13 12.71 10.93
C ALA A 43 16.32 14.05 10.19
N ASN A 44 17.50 14.23 9.58
CA ASN A 44 17.78 15.42 8.78
C ASN A 44 17.25 15.23 7.34
N PRO A 45 16.22 15.99 6.90
CA PRO A 45 15.60 15.82 5.58
C PRO A 45 16.52 16.14 4.40
N GLU A 46 17.68 16.75 4.63
CA GLU A 46 18.65 17.04 3.56
C GLU A 46 19.56 15.85 3.20
N ARG A 47 19.51 14.73 3.94
CA ARG A 47 20.60 13.73 3.87
C ARG A 47 20.31 12.43 3.12
N GLU A 48 19.07 12.03 2.86
CA GLU A 48 18.82 10.69 2.28
C GLU A 48 17.70 10.70 1.22
N ALA A 49 17.93 9.99 0.12
CA ALA A 49 16.92 9.77 -0.91
C ALA A 49 15.77 8.92 -0.33
N PRO A 50 14.52 9.12 -0.79
CA PRO A 50 13.44 8.23 -0.41
C PRO A 50 13.76 6.80 -0.84
N PHE A 51 13.26 5.84 -0.06
CA PHE A 51 13.44 4.42 -0.35
C PHE A 51 12.09 3.74 -0.53
N PHE A 52 12.09 2.59 -1.19
CA PHE A 52 10.89 1.83 -1.46
C PHE A 52 10.81 0.59 -0.58
N PHE A 53 9.60 0.27 -0.14
CA PHE A 53 9.24 -1.02 0.43
C PHE A 53 7.89 -1.47 -0.16
N SER A 54 7.45 -2.67 0.19
CA SER A 54 6.21 -3.24 -0.37
C SER A 54 5.33 -3.87 0.69
N LYS A 55 4.03 -3.90 0.39
CA LYS A 55 3.05 -4.74 1.09
C LYS A 55 2.52 -5.79 0.10
N PRO A 56 2.12 -6.99 0.57
CA PRO A 56 1.46 -7.94 -0.31
C PRO A 56 0.08 -7.38 -0.72
N ALA A 57 -0.42 -7.76 -1.90
CA ALA A 57 -1.65 -7.19 -2.45
C ALA A 57 -2.87 -7.42 -1.55
N ASP A 58 -2.91 -8.56 -0.84
CA ASP A 58 -3.96 -8.95 0.09
C ASP A 58 -3.90 -8.25 1.45
N ALA A 59 -2.90 -7.37 1.67
CA ALA A 59 -2.90 -6.45 2.80
C ALA A 59 -3.86 -5.26 2.61
N VAL A 60 -4.44 -5.08 1.42
CA VAL A 60 -5.45 -4.04 1.20
C VAL A 60 -6.75 -4.43 1.93
N CYS A 61 -7.29 -3.50 2.69
CA CYS A 61 -8.58 -3.68 3.36
C CYS A 61 -9.65 -2.90 2.61
N PRO A 62 -10.75 -3.55 2.18
CA PRO A 62 -11.90 -2.84 1.63
C PRO A 62 -12.46 -1.79 2.59
N GLU A 63 -13.16 -0.80 2.02
CA GLU A 63 -13.87 0.21 2.81
C GLU A 63 -14.84 -0.45 3.81
N GLY A 64 -14.87 0.06 5.05
CA GLY A 64 -15.70 -0.49 6.12
C GLY A 64 -15.14 -1.75 6.81
N THR A 65 -13.97 -2.24 6.41
CA THR A 65 -13.30 -3.35 7.11
C THR A 65 -12.92 -2.90 8.52
N GLN A 66 -13.32 -3.67 9.53
CA GLN A 66 -12.80 -3.52 10.89
C GLN A 66 -11.37 -4.09 10.93
N LEU A 67 -10.37 -3.22 11.06
CA LEU A 67 -8.97 -3.64 11.14
C LEU A 67 -8.66 -4.23 12.54
N PRO A 68 -8.32 -5.53 12.66
CA PRO A 68 -7.92 -6.10 13.93
C PRO A 68 -6.56 -5.53 14.38
N TYR A 69 -6.37 -5.37 15.68
CA TYR A 69 -5.09 -4.96 16.24
C TYR A 69 -4.03 -6.07 16.02
N PRO A 70 -2.86 -5.79 15.43
CA PRO A 70 -1.86 -6.81 15.11
C PRO A 70 -1.21 -7.40 16.36
N MET A 71 -1.03 -8.73 16.38
CA MET A 71 -0.63 -9.47 17.58
C MET A 71 0.81 -9.22 18.06
N ALA A 72 1.72 -8.83 17.15
CA ALA A 72 3.16 -8.75 17.44
C ALA A 72 3.66 -7.33 17.76
N THR A 73 2.77 -6.43 18.20
CA THR A 73 3.12 -5.07 18.61
C THR A 73 2.27 -4.63 19.81
N ALA A 74 2.74 -3.64 20.54
CA ALA A 74 1.95 -2.87 21.51
C ALA A 74 1.88 -1.38 21.13
N ASN A 75 2.43 -1.01 19.96
CA ASN A 75 2.51 0.35 19.46
C ASN A 75 2.24 0.35 17.95
N LEU A 76 0.97 0.55 17.58
CA LEU A 76 0.54 0.60 16.18
C LEU A 76 0.45 2.06 15.75
N HIS A 77 1.18 2.42 14.69
CA HIS A 77 1.23 3.77 14.15
C HIS A 77 0.33 3.90 12.91
N HIS A 78 -0.17 5.10 12.66
CA HIS A 78 -0.92 5.43 11.45
C HIS A 78 -0.10 6.39 10.58
N GLU A 79 -0.11 6.15 9.28
CA GLU A 79 0.51 7.02 8.28
C GLU A 79 -0.52 7.23 7.16
N VAL A 80 -0.95 8.48 6.96
CA VAL A 80 -1.90 8.84 5.90
C VAL A 80 -1.10 9.16 4.63
N GLU A 81 -1.42 8.46 3.54
CA GLU A 81 -0.70 8.59 2.28
C GLU A 81 -1.66 8.81 1.10
N LEU A 82 -1.16 9.47 0.05
CA LEU A 82 -1.82 9.48 -1.26
C LEU A 82 -1.47 8.18 -2.00
N ILE A 83 -2.49 7.46 -2.46
CA ILE A 83 -2.32 6.26 -3.28
C ILE A 83 -2.48 6.62 -4.75
N VAL A 84 -1.53 6.18 -5.59
CA VAL A 84 -1.61 6.26 -7.05
C VAL A 84 -1.86 4.87 -7.63
N ALA A 85 -3.02 4.67 -8.27
CA ALA A 85 -3.35 3.43 -8.97
C ALA A 85 -2.82 3.45 -10.41
N VAL A 86 -1.97 2.48 -10.76
CA VAL A 86 -1.29 2.43 -12.07
C VAL A 86 -2.11 1.63 -13.07
N GLY A 87 -2.66 2.31 -14.08
CA GLY A 87 -3.49 1.70 -15.13
C GLY A 87 -2.73 1.19 -16.37
N LYS A 88 -1.43 1.49 -16.50
CA LYS A 88 -0.62 1.10 -17.66
C LYS A 88 0.79 0.71 -17.25
N ASN A 89 1.32 -0.33 -17.89
CA ASN A 89 2.69 -0.78 -17.68
C ASN A 89 3.72 0.17 -18.32
N GLY A 90 4.96 0.08 -17.84
CA GLY A 90 6.09 0.77 -18.45
C GLY A 90 7.41 0.50 -17.73
N THR A 91 8.49 1.04 -18.29
CA THR A 91 9.86 0.90 -17.78
C THR A 91 10.62 2.16 -18.14
N ASN A 92 11.36 2.74 -17.19
CA ASN A 92 12.06 4.02 -17.35
C ASN A 92 11.15 5.18 -17.81
N ILE A 93 10.07 5.39 -17.06
CA ILE A 93 9.13 6.52 -17.22
C ILE A 93 9.55 7.67 -16.34
#